data_AF-A0A2P8KBZ2-F1
#
_entry.id   AF-A0A2P8KBZ2-F1
#
_cell.length_a   1.000
_cell.length_b   1.000
_cell.length_c   1.000
_cell.angle_alpha   90.00
_cell.angle_beta   90.00
_cell.angle_gamma   90.00
#
_symmetry.space_group_name_H-M   'P 1'
#
loop_
_entity.id
_entity.type
_entity.pdbx_description
1 polymer ?
#
loop_
_entity_poly.entity_id
_entity_poly.type
_entity_poly.pdbx_seq_one_letter_code
_entity_poly.pdbx_strand_id
1 'polypeptide(L)'
;MAGGRLSGIGSCLAGLARSTWTVTSLLIPSPARCRPIDADYLYELERKVVAITLISRNGASQQVHGDEGDTVMHVIRSAVDEVEALCGGCCSCATCHVYVHPGFEEQLSPVSAGENELLDSSDHRRLNSRLSCQLVLRENLDGLTVSVAPAD
;
A
#
# COMPACT_ATOMS: atom_id res chain seq x y z
N MET A 1 -50.64 1.91 -27.17
CA MET A 1 -51.40 0.64 -27.01
C MET A 1 -50.62 -0.24 -26.05
N ALA A 2 -51.27 -0.70 -24.97
CA ALA A 2 -50.88 -1.70 -23.96
C ALA A 2 -49.47 -1.57 -23.32
N GLY A 3 -49.28 -1.36 -22.01
CA GLY A 3 -50.11 -1.75 -20.86
C GLY A 3 -49.65 -3.12 -20.34
N GLY A 4 -48.83 -3.15 -19.29
CA GLY A 4 -48.43 -4.36 -18.57
C GLY A 4 -47.92 -4.00 -17.18
N ARG A 5 -48.83 -4.00 -16.20
CA ARG A 5 -48.60 -3.68 -14.78
C ARG A 5 -48.07 -4.92 -14.04
N LEU A 6 -47.05 -4.74 -13.21
CA LEU A 6 -46.71 -5.66 -12.12
C LEU A 6 -47.34 -5.13 -10.82
N SER A 7 -48.27 -5.92 -10.29
CA SER A 7 -48.64 -5.97 -8.87
C SER A 7 -47.41 -6.37 -8.03
N GLY A 8 -47.21 -5.96 -6.79
CA GLY A 8 -47.99 -5.13 -5.89
C GLY A 8 -47.26 -5.05 -4.56
N ILE A 9 -47.43 -3.92 -3.87
CA ILE A 9 -47.09 -3.76 -2.45
C ILE A 9 -48.24 -2.97 -1.83
N GLY A 10 -49.23 -3.69 -1.31
CA GLY A 10 -50.21 -3.18 -0.34
C GLY A 10 -49.80 -3.73 1.02
N SER A 11 -49.47 -2.88 1.98
CA SER A 11 -50.43 -2.23 2.89
C SER A 11 -50.67 -3.08 4.14
N CYS A 12 -50.05 -2.68 5.24
CA CYS A 12 -50.56 -2.92 6.59
C CYS A 12 -50.52 -1.60 7.35
N LEU A 13 -51.54 -0.77 7.09
CA LEU A 13 -51.93 0.33 7.96
C LEU A 13 -52.81 -0.22 9.08
N ALA A 14 -52.38 -0.04 10.32
CA ALA A 14 -53.19 0.04 11.52
C ALA A 14 -52.47 1.04 12.45
N GLY A 15 -53.08 2.01 13.11
CA GLY A 15 -54.45 2.44 13.26
C GLY A 15 -54.39 3.83 13.94
N LEU A 16 -55.43 4.65 13.73
CA LEU A 16 -55.51 5.99 14.31
C LEU A 16 -55.65 5.95 15.83
N ALA A 17 -54.81 6.71 16.54
CA ALA A 17 -55.13 7.23 17.86
C ALA A 17 -54.77 8.72 17.91
N ARG A 18 -55.82 9.55 17.92
CA ARG A 18 -55.76 10.99 18.11
C ARG A 18 -55.24 11.25 19.52
N SER A 19 -54.13 11.94 19.64
CA SER A 19 -53.76 12.66 20.86
C SER A 19 -52.85 13.81 20.47
N THR A 20 -53.15 14.98 21.00
CA THR A 20 -52.42 16.22 20.79
C THR A 20 -51.09 16.13 21.55
N TRP A 21 -50.03 15.72 20.87
CA TRP A 21 -48.67 15.80 21.40
C TRP A 21 -48.05 17.08 20.90
N THR A 22 -47.97 18.07 21.79
CA THR A 22 -47.06 19.19 21.67
C THR A 22 -45.67 18.65 21.36
N VAL A 23 -45.10 19.09 20.23
CA VAL A 23 -43.74 18.77 19.80
C VAL A 23 -42.77 19.45 20.77
N THR A 24 -42.55 18.84 21.93
CA THR A 24 -41.39 19.14 22.76
C THR A 24 -40.28 18.24 22.27
N SER A 25 -39.30 18.88 21.66
CA SER A 25 -38.05 18.33 21.15
C SER A 25 -37.40 17.37 22.15
N LEU A 26 -37.75 16.09 22.06
CA LEU A 26 -36.94 14.99 22.55
C LEU A 26 -35.93 14.72 21.45
N LEU A 27 -34.75 15.32 21.65
CA LEU A 27 -33.51 14.99 20.97
C LEU A 27 -33.26 13.48 21.14
N ILE A 28 -33.72 12.69 20.18
CA ILE A 28 -33.17 11.37 19.93
C ILE A 28 -31.70 11.64 19.55
N PRO A 29 -30.70 11.18 20.32
CA PRO A 29 -29.33 11.25 19.86
C PRO A 29 -29.26 10.49 18.54
N SER A 30 -28.89 11.21 17.48
CA SER A 30 -28.64 10.66 16.16
C SER A 30 -27.79 9.40 16.33
N PRO A 31 -28.22 8.22 15.84
CA PRO A 31 -27.36 7.05 15.85
C PRO A 31 -26.08 7.49 15.14
N ALA A 32 -24.96 7.41 15.86
CA ALA A 32 -23.65 7.70 15.31
C ALA A 32 -23.59 7.11 13.91
N ARG A 33 -23.25 7.96 12.93
CA ARG A 33 -23.14 7.64 11.52
C ARG A 33 -22.37 6.34 11.33
N CYS A 34 -23.08 5.21 11.28
CA CYS A 34 -22.61 4.02 10.61
C CYS A 34 -22.60 4.39 9.13
N ARG A 35 -21.52 5.06 8.69
CA ARG A 35 -21.20 5.10 7.27
C ARG A 35 -21.13 3.64 6.83
N PRO A 36 -21.79 3.24 5.74
CA PRO A 36 -21.53 1.94 5.15
C PRO A 36 -20.02 1.84 4.93
N ILE A 37 -19.43 0.71 5.32
CA ILE A 37 -18.01 0.44 5.05
C ILE A 37 -17.87 0.53 3.52
N ASP A 38 -17.28 1.60 3.04
CA ASP A 38 -16.96 1.81 1.64
C ASP A 38 -15.96 0.73 1.20
N ALA A 39 -16.08 0.25 -0.04
CA ALA A 39 -15.22 -0.81 -0.58
C ALA A 39 -13.71 -0.46 -0.47
N ASP A 40 -13.39 0.83 -0.47
CA ASP A 40 -12.05 1.36 -0.27
C ASP A 40 -11.48 1.05 1.13
N TYR A 41 -12.33 0.95 2.16
CA TYR A 41 -11.93 0.67 3.55
C TYR A 41 -11.65 -0.82 3.79
N LEU A 42 -12.31 -1.72 3.06
CA LEU A 42 -12.04 -3.16 3.11
C LEU A 42 -10.68 -3.50 2.46
N TYR A 43 -10.27 -2.71 1.46
CA TYR A 43 -8.96 -2.86 0.80
C TYR A 43 -7.78 -2.51 1.72
N GLU A 44 -7.96 -1.60 2.67
CA GLU A 44 -6.95 -1.26 3.67
C GLU A 44 -6.84 -2.29 4.80
N LEU A 45 -7.90 -3.07 5.05
CA LEU A 45 -7.93 -4.06 6.15
C LEU A 45 -7.37 -5.44 5.78
N GLU A 46 -7.14 -5.71 4.49
CA GLU A 46 -6.65 -7.00 3.99
C GLU A 46 -5.27 -6.94 3.31
N ARG A 47 -4.54 -5.81 3.40
CA ARG A 47 -3.20 -5.74 2.79
C ARG A 47 -2.28 -6.78 3.41
N LYS A 48 -1.70 -7.62 2.57
CA LYS A 48 -0.79 -8.67 3.00
C LYS A 48 0.55 -8.07 3.43
N VAL A 49 0.98 -8.40 4.64
CA VAL A 49 2.31 -8.03 5.13
C VAL A 49 3.35 -8.94 4.52
N VAL A 50 4.39 -8.36 3.94
CA VAL A 50 5.54 -9.01 3.31
C VAL A 50 6.78 -8.72 4.16
N ALA A 51 7.53 -9.76 4.55
CA ALA A 51 8.75 -9.63 5.32
C ALA A 51 9.99 -9.59 4.40
N ILE A 52 10.93 -8.70 4.70
CA ILE A 52 12.18 -8.50 3.95
C ILE A 52 13.33 -8.50 4.95
N THR A 53 14.46 -9.10 4.57
CA THR A 53 15.71 -8.96 5.31
C THR A 53 16.52 -7.79 4.74
N LEU A 54 16.69 -6.75 5.53
CA LEU A 54 17.53 -5.59 5.23
C LEU A 54 18.92 -5.77 5.82
N ILE A 55 19.95 -5.57 5.00
CA ILE A 55 21.35 -5.54 5.42
C ILE A 55 21.87 -4.10 5.25
N SER A 56 22.19 -3.46 6.38
CA SER A 56 22.82 -2.14 6.44
C SER A 56 24.25 -2.16 5.87
N ARG A 57 24.82 -0.99 5.56
CA ARG A 57 26.21 -0.86 5.09
C ARG A 57 27.24 -1.34 6.11
N ASN A 58 26.90 -1.33 7.40
CA ASN A 58 27.74 -1.89 8.46
C ASN A 58 27.66 -3.44 8.56
N GLY A 59 26.85 -4.08 7.73
CA GLY A 59 26.65 -5.54 7.72
C GLY A 59 25.59 -6.04 8.71
N ALA A 60 24.97 -5.18 9.51
CA ALA A 60 23.88 -5.57 10.40
C ALA A 60 22.65 -5.96 9.57
N SER A 61 22.10 -7.14 9.86
CA SER A 61 20.86 -7.63 9.27
C SER A 61 19.68 -7.40 10.21
N GLN A 62 18.57 -6.92 9.69
CA GLN A 62 17.30 -6.81 10.41
C GLN A 62 16.13 -7.19 9.52
N GLN A 63 15.07 -7.72 10.11
CA GLN A 63 13.84 -8.00 9.41
C GLN A 63 12.96 -6.76 9.44
N VAL A 64 12.43 -6.37 8.29
CA VAL A 64 11.50 -5.27 8.11
C VAL A 64 10.23 -5.79 7.45
N HIS A 65 9.11 -5.14 7.73
CA HIS A 65 7.80 -5.52 7.24
C HIS A 65 7.20 -4.36 6.46
N GLY A 66 6.63 -4.66 5.31
CA GLY A 66 5.88 -3.70 4.51
C GLY A 66 4.59 -4.32 4.00
N ASP A 67 3.65 -3.47 3.60
CA ASP A 67 2.41 -3.93 3.01
C ASP A 67 2.61 -4.23 1.53
N GLU A 68 1.83 -5.17 1.00
CA GLU A 68 1.75 -5.37 -0.44
C GLU A 68 1.35 -4.05 -1.14
N GLY A 69 2.11 -3.69 -2.18
CA GLY A 69 2.00 -2.42 -2.87
C GLY A 69 2.99 -1.34 -2.40
N ASP A 70 3.60 -1.47 -1.22
CA ASP A 70 4.68 -0.57 -0.80
C ASP A 70 5.92 -0.75 -1.68
N THR A 71 6.75 0.29 -1.77
CA THR A 71 8.07 0.12 -2.37
C THR A 71 9.10 -0.30 -1.34
N VAL A 72 10.07 -1.12 -1.72
CA VAL A 72 11.17 -1.55 -0.83
C VAL A 72 11.83 -0.32 -0.19
N MET A 73 11.99 0.78 -0.94
CA MET A 73 12.52 2.05 -0.43
C MET A 73 11.73 2.62 0.76
N HIS A 74 10.40 2.67 0.71
CA HIS A 74 9.60 3.19 1.82
C HIS A 74 9.75 2.33 3.08
N VAL A 75 9.80 1.02 2.90
CA VAL A 75 9.92 0.05 3.99
C VAL A 75 11.29 0.13 4.65
N ILE A 76 12.37 0.12 3.88
CA ILE A 76 13.73 0.13 4.44
C ILE A 76 14.11 1.49 5.03
N ARG A 77 13.61 2.61 4.50
CA ARG A 77 13.88 3.96 5.04
C ARG A 77 13.30 4.17 6.44
N SER A 78 12.22 3.46 6.75
CA SER A 78 11.64 3.49 8.10
C SER A 78 12.51 2.72 9.11
N ALA A 79 13.44 1.89 8.64
CA ALA A 79 14.32 1.06 9.45
C ALA A 79 15.77 1.57 9.52
N VAL A 80 16.24 2.33 8.51
CA VAL A 80 17.60 2.90 8.45
C VAL A 80 17.63 4.27 7.80
N ASP A 81 18.50 5.16 8.31
CA ASP A 81 18.76 6.49 7.75
C ASP A 81 19.81 6.48 6.61
N GLU A 82 20.26 5.30 6.17
CA GLU A 82 21.31 5.17 5.15
C GLU A 82 20.79 5.41 3.71
N VAL A 83 19.47 5.37 3.53
CA VAL A 83 18.79 5.50 2.24
C VAL A 83 18.18 6.90 2.13
N GLU A 84 18.85 7.79 1.38
CA GLU A 84 18.45 9.20 1.30
C GLU A 84 17.15 9.41 0.52
N ALA A 85 17.01 8.69 -0.61
CA ALA A 85 15.89 8.79 -1.55
C ALA A 85 15.50 10.24 -1.91
N LEU A 86 16.47 11.00 -2.44
CA LEU A 86 16.36 12.45 -2.70
C LEU A 86 15.18 12.81 -3.62
N CYS A 87 14.84 11.96 -4.59
CA CYS A 87 13.71 12.20 -5.50
C CYS A 87 12.36 11.68 -4.97
N GLY A 88 12.31 11.11 -3.77
CA GLY A 88 11.07 10.53 -3.22
C GLY A 88 10.54 9.30 -3.96
N GLY A 89 11.31 8.71 -4.88
CA GLY A 89 10.94 7.50 -5.62
C GLY A 89 10.50 7.70 -7.07
N CYS A 90 10.65 8.90 -7.63
CA CYS A 90 10.27 9.20 -9.02
C CYS A 90 11.26 8.70 -10.10
N CYS A 91 12.21 7.82 -9.74
CA CYS A 91 13.26 7.35 -10.66
C CYS A 91 14.03 8.52 -11.31
N SER A 92 14.49 9.48 -10.51
CA SER A 92 15.27 10.65 -10.98
C SER A 92 16.59 10.85 -10.22
N CYS A 93 16.96 9.92 -9.33
CA CYS A 93 18.24 9.88 -8.64
C CYS A 93 18.64 8.42 -8.35
N ALA A 94 19.89 8.18 -7.95
CA ALA A 94 20.39 6.84 -7.58
C ALA A 94 20.50 6.60 -6.06
N THR A 95 20.14 7.55 -5.20
CA THR A 95 20.40 7.47 -3.73
C THR A 95 19.54 6.48 -2.95
N CYS A 96 18.78 5.64 -3.64
CA CYS A 96 18.04 4.50 -3.06
C CYS A 96 18.57 3.14 -3.55
N HIS A 97 19.82 3.13 -4.01
CA HIS A 97 20.52 1.98 -4.55
C HIS A 97 20.68 0.87 -3.50
N VAL A 98 20.24 -0.32 -3.89
CA VAL A 98 20.40 -1.56 -3.13
C VAL A 98 20.92 -2.68 -4.01
N TYR A 99 21.49 -3.69 -3.38
CA TYR A 99 21.78 -4.98 -3.99
C TYR A 99 20.70 -5.98 -3.60
N VAL A 100 20.09 -6.61 -4.59
CA VAL A 100 19.13 -7.69 -4.37
C VAL A 100 19.86 -9.03 -4.30
N HIS A 101 19.60 -9.82 -3.26
CA HIS A 101 20.15 -11.17 -3.15
C HIS A 101 19.41 -12.14 -4.09
N PRO A 102 20.07 -13.24 -4.50
CA PRO A 102 19.49 -14.18 -5.46
C PRO A 102 18.29 -14.93 -4.90
N GLY A 103 17.45 -15.45 -5.81
CA GLY A 103 16.26 -16.26 -5.51
C GLY A 103 14.93 -15.59 -5.84
N PHE A 104 14.97 -14.31 -6.23
CA PHE A 104 13.78 -13.49 -6.50
C PHE A 104 13.80 -12.83 -7.90
N GLU A 105 14.82 -13.09 -8.72
CA GLU A 105 15.06 -12.38 -9.98
C GLU A 105 13.88 -12.48 -10.96
N GLU A 106 13.20 -13.62 -11.01
CA GLU A 106 12.04 -13.86 -11.89
C GLU A 106 10.76 -13.16 -11.39
N GLN A 107 10.70 -12.86 -10.10
CA GLN A 107 9.57 -12.24 -9.42
C GLN A 107 9.63 -10.71 -9.48
N LEU A 108 10.83 -10.14 -9.66
CA LEU A 108 11.02 -8.69 -9.75
C LEU A 108 10.56 -8.12 -11.08
N SER A 109 10.16 -6.86 -11.07
CA SER A 109 10.01 -6.08 -12.30
C SER A 109 11.33 -6.01 -13.06
N PRO A 110 11.32 -6.04 -14.41
CA PRO A 110 12.53 -5.82 -15.19
C PRO A 110 13.07 -4.41 -14.92
N VAL A 111 14.41 -4.27 -14.99
CA VAL A 111 15.06 -2.96 -14.86
C VAL A 111 14.61 -2.07 -16.02
N SER A 112 14.07 -0.90 -15.71
CA SER A 112 13.67 0.07 -16.74
C SER A 112 14.88 0.77 -17.36
N ALA A 113 14.74 1.39 -18.53
CA ALA A 113 15.83 2.14 -19.16
C ALA A 113 16.31 3.31 -18.28
N GLY A 114 15.38 4.05 -17.66
CA GLY A 114 15.71 5.16 -16.76
C GLY A 114 16.36 4.68 -15.46
N GLU A 115 15.89 3.56 -14.90
CA GLU A 115 16.56 2.93 -13.75
C GLU A 115 17.99 2.51 -14.12
N ASN A 116 18.16 1.90 -15.30
CA ASN A 116 19.46 1.46 -15.78
C ASN A 116 20.44 2.62 -15.99
N GLU A 117 20.00 3.73 -16.58
CA GLU A 117 20.83 4.92 -16.80
C GLU A 117 21.30 5.55 -15.50
N LEU A 118 20.40 5.66 -14.50
CA LEU A 118 20.76 6.18 -13.18
C LEU A 118 21.73 5.25 -12.42
N LEU A 119 21.57 3.93 -12.56
CA LEU A 119 22.51 2.98 -11.97
C LEU A 119 23.88 3.01 -12.67
N ASP A 120 23.93 3.30 -13.98
CA ASP A 120 25.18 3.41 -14.74
C ASP A 120 26.07 4.57 -14.28
N SER A 121 25.51 5.58 -13.59
CA SER A 121 26.29 6.67 -13.00
C SER A 121 26.90 6.35 -11.62
N SER A 122 26.57 5.21 -11.02
CA SER A 122 27.11 4.81 -9.71
C SER A 122 28.42 4.03 -9.85
N ASP A 123 29.44 4.40 -9.06
CA ASP A 123 30.71 3.67 -8.95
C ASP A 123 30.54 2.30 -8.27
N HIS A 124 29.40 2.09 -7.63
CA HIS A 124 29.07 0.90 -6.86
C HIS A 124 28.10 -0.05 -7.59
N ARG A 125 27.82 0.20 -8.87
CA ARG A 125 26.95 -0.64 -9.69
C ARG A 125 27.45 -2.10 -9.75
N ARG A 126 26.49 -3.03 -9.65
CA ARG A 126 26.63 -4.49 -9.78
C ARG A 126 25.50 -5.05 -10.62
N LEU A 127 25.63 -6.30 -11.09
CA LEU A 127 24.59 -6.98 -11.87
C LEU A 127 23.26 -7.09 -11.13
N ASN A 128 23.29 -7.23 -9.80
CA ASN A 128 22.11 -7.30 -8.95
C ASN A 128 21.72 -5.95 -8.33
N SER A 129 22.21 -4.84 -8.90
CA SER A 129 21.83 -3.50 -8.46
C SER A 129 20.42 -3.15 -8.90
N ARG A 130 19.66 -2.59 -7.97
CA ARG A 130 18.32 -2.05 -8.22
C ARG A 130 18.16 -0.73 -7.48
N LEU A 131 17.29 0.12 -7.99
CA LEU A 131 16.76 1.24 -7.22
C LEU A 131 15.59 0.71 -6.38
N SER A 132 15.75 0.68 -5.06
CA SER A 132 14.73 0.13 -4.14
C SER A 132 13.36 0.81 -4.28
N CYS A 133 13.30 2.04 -4.82
CA CYS A 133 12.04 2.73 -5.08
C CYS A 133 11.26 2.16 -6.27
N GLN A 134 11.90 1.40 -7.16
CA GLN A 134 11.29 0.75 -8.32
C GLN A 134 10.87 -0.71 -8.03
N LEU A 135 11.18 -1.20 -6.83
CA LEU A 135 10.80 -2.52 -6.36
C LEU A 135 9.51 -2.40 -5.53
N VAL A 136 8.41 -2.93 -6.06
CA VAL A 136 7.11 -2.95 -5.36
C VAL A 136 6.94 -4.30 -4.68
N LEU A 137 6.56 -4.28 -3.40
CA LEU A 137 6.27 -5.47 -2.62
C LEU A 137 5.04 -6.17 -3.13
N ARG A 138 5.18 -7.47 -3.24
CA ARG A 138 4.16 -8.42 -3.64
C ARG A 138 4.29 -9.64 -2.73
N GLU A 139 3.22 -10.39 -2.59
CA GLU A 139 3.21 -11.62 -1.80
C GLU A 139 4.38 -12.57 -2.13
N ASN A 140 4.74 -12.69 -3.40
CA ASN A 140 5.80 -13.59 -3.87
C ASN A 140 7.23 -13.09 -3.59
N LEU A 141 7.38 -11.92 -2.94
CA LEU A 141 8.66 -11.36 -2.49
C LEU A 141 8.88 -11.55 -0.98
N ASP A 142 8.03 -12.33 -0.31
CA ASP A 142 8.23 -12.65 1.11
C ASP A 142 9.55 -13.40 1.32
N GLY A 143 10.38 -12.89 2.23
CA GLY A 143 11.74 -13.36 2.47
C GLY A 143 12.81 -12.71 1.58
N LEU A 144 12.48 -11.73 0.74
CA LEU A 144 13.46 -10.98 -0.06
C LEU A 144 14.58 -10.45 0.83
N THR A 145 15.83 -10.59 0.38
CA THR A 145 16.99 -10.01 1.07
C THR A 145 17.60 -8.90 0.23
N VAL A 146 17.79 -7.72 0.83
CA VAL A 146 18.40 -6.55 0.19
C VAL A 146 19.53 -6.01 1.04
N SER A 147 20.56 -5.50 0.39
CA SER A 147 21.67 -4.81 1.06
C SER A 147 21.78 -3.38 0.56
N VAL A 148 21.95 -2.42 1.47
CA VAL A 148 22.14 -1.02 1.09
C VAL A 148 23.49 -0.87 0.40
N ALA A 149 23.52 -0.30 -0.80
CA ALA A 149 24.77 -0.03 -1.50
C ALA A 149 25.53 1.12 -0.81
N PRO A 150 26.88 1.20 -0.93
CA PRO A 150 27.61 2.37 -0.48
C PRO A 150 27.08 3.65 -1.12
N ALA A 151 27.20 4.78 -0.45
CA ALA A 151 26.80 6.07 -1.01
C ALA A 151 27.79 6.49 -2.10
N ASP A 152 27.27 7.01 -3.21
CA ASP A 152 28.05 7.70 -4.25
C ASP A 152 28.41 9.14 -3.81
#